data_AF-A0A251XRM4-F1
#
_entry.id   AF-A0A251XRM4-F1
#
_cell.length_a   1.000
_cell.length_b   1.000
_cell.length_c   1.000
_cell.angle_alpha   90.00
_cell.angle_beta   90.00
_cell.angle_gamma   90.00
#
_symmetry.space_group_name_H-M   'P 1'
#
loop_
_entity.id
_entity.type
_entity.pdbx_description
1 polymer ?
#
loop_
_entity_poly.entity_id
_entity_poly.type
_entity_poly.pdbx_seq_one_letter_code
_entity_poly.pdbx_strand_id
1 'polypeptide(L)'
;MAAITYWGLTDDGMWLNAPGGLVRADGTPKPSYEALRRLIREEWRLAPTTLRTDAAGRISVTAFAGDVRVTHAGREAVVPVAAGASAVGAVVG
;
A
#
# COMPACT_ATOMS: atom_id res chain seq x y z
N MET A 1 -9.80 12.91 -0.20
CA MET A 1 -9.73 11.45 -0.31
C MET A 1 -9.67 11.11 -1.79
N ALA A 2 -8.78 10.22 -2.21
CA ALA A 2 -8.62 9.81 -3.61
C ALA A 2 -8.95 8.32 -3.74
N ALA A 3 -9.57 7.93 -4.85
CA ALA A 3 -9.94 6.55 -5.13
C ALA A 3 -9.62 6.20 -6.58
N ILE A 4 -9.28 4.94 -6.82
CA ILE A 4 -9.16 4.36 -8.16
C ILE A 4 -10.36 3.43 -8.33
N THR A 5 -11.20 3.71 -9.32
CA THR A 5 -12.34 2.87 -9.66
C THR A 5 -12.05 2.15 -10.98
N TYR A 6 -12.47 0.89 -11.06
CA TYR A 6 -12.34 0.07 -12.25
C TYR A 6 -13.72 -0.38 -12.72
N TRP A 7 -13.94 -0.39 -14.03
CA TRP A 7 -15.24 -0.77 -14.59
C TRP A 7 -15.29 -2.27 -14.86
N GLY A 8 -16.04 -2.97 -14.00
CA GLY A 8 -16.29 -4.41 -14.11
C GLY A 8 -15.15 -5.25 -13.56
N LEU A 9 -15.39 -5.94 -12.44
CA LEU A 9 -14.40 -6.85 -11.86
C LEU A 9 -14.29 -8.15 -12.68
N THR A 10 -15.40 -8.64 -13.20
CA THR A 10 -15.51 -9.93 -13.92
C THR A 10 -15.84 -9.72 -15.39
N ASP A 11 -15.42 -10.66 -16.24
CA ASP A 11 -15.88 -10.75 -17.64
C ASP A 11 -17.36 -11.17 -17.75
N ASP A 12 -17.91 -11.82 -16.71
CA ASP A 12 -19.31 -12.24 -16.69
C ASP A 12 -20.25 -11.02 -16.72
N GLY A 13 -21.10 -10.93 -17.73
CA GLY A 13 -22.01 -9.80 -17.93
C GLY A 13 -21.33 -8.47 -18.26
N MET A 14 -20.04 -8.47 -18.66
CA MET A 14 -19.31 -7.26 -19.00
C MET A 14 -19.97 -6.54 -20.20
N TRP A 15 -19.88 -5.20 -20.21
CA TRP A 15 -20.37 -4.40 -21.34
C TRP A 15 -19.75 -4.88 -22.67
N LEU A 16 -20.62 -5.11 -23.66
CA LEU A 16 -20.29 -5.66 -24.99
C LEU A 16 -19.67 -7.07 -24.96
N ASN A 17 -19.85 -7.83 -23.88
CA ASN A 17 -19.16 -9.11 -23.65
C ASN A 17 -17.63 -8.98 -23.75
N ALA A 18 -17.09 -7.79 -23.44
CA ALA A 18 -15.66 -7.55 -23.52
C ALA A 18 -14.92 -8.35 -22.45
N PRO A 19 -13.76 -8.97 -22.75
CA PRO A 19 -12.93 -9.66 -21.76
C PRO A 19 -12.08 -8.65 -20.96
N GLY A 20 -12.71 -7.59 -20.45
CA GLY A 20 -12.05 -6.47 -19.78
C GLY A 20 -11.89 -6.65 -18.26
N GLY A 21 -12.45 -7.68 -17.64
CA GLY A 21 -12.44 -7.84 -16.19
C GLY A 21 -11.04 -8.14 -15.67
N LEU A 22 -10.86 -8.02 -14.36
CA LEU A 22 -9.70 -8.60 -13.67
C LEU A 22 -9.89 -10.11 -13.43
N VAL A 23 -11.13 -10.58 -13.45
CA VAL A 23 -11.53 -11.98 -13.26
C VAL A 23 -12.22 -12.47 -14.54
N ARG A 24 -11.96 -13.71 -14.94
CA ARG A 24 -12.62 -14.35 -16.08
C ARG A 24 -14.06 -14.74 -15.73
N ALA A 25 -14.87 -15.05 -16.74
CA ALA A 25 -16.26 -15.45 -16.54
C ALA A 25 -16.41 -16.74 -15.68
N ASP A 26 -15.42 -17.62 -15.70
CA ASP A 26 -15.36 -18.83 -14.86
C ASP A 26 -14.89 -18.57 -13.42
N GLY A 27 -14.65 -17.31 -13.05
CA GLY A 27 -14.19 -16.90 -11.72
C GLY A 27 -12.67 -16.98 -11.52
N THR A 28 -11.88 -17.41 -12.51
CA THR A 28 -10.42 -17.48 -12.37
C THR A 28 -9.76 -16.10 -12.54
N PRO A 29 -8.71 -15.77 -11.76
CA PRO A 29 -8.06 -14.46 -11.84
C PRO A 29 -7.24 -14.32 -13.13
N LYS A 30 -7.24 -13.11 -13.71
CA LYS A 30 -6.32 -12.75 -14.80
C LYS A 30 -4.98 -12.26 -14.23
N PRO A 31 -3.91 -12.23 -15.05
CA PRO A 31 -2.63 -11.68 -14.63
C PRO A 31 -2.71 -10.24 -14.08
N SER A 32 -3.62 -9.42 -14.60
CA SER A 32 -3.86 -8.05 -14.11
C SER A 32 -4.40 -8.01 -12.69
N TYR A 33 -5.26 -8.97 -12.30
CA TYR A 33 -5.73 -9.11 -10.91
C TYR A 33 -4.56 -9.38 -9.98
N GLU A 34 -3.72 -10.35 -10.32
CA GLU A 34 -2.59 -10.74 -9.48
C GLU A 34 -1.55 -9.62 -9.38
N ALA A 35 -1.28 -8.92 -10.48
CA ALA A 35 -0.40 -7.75 -10.48
C ALA A 35 -0.94 -6.65 -9.55
N LEU A 36 -2.22 -6.30 -9.66
CA LEU A 36 -2.83 -5.27 -8.81
C LEU A 36 -2.86 -5.70 -7.34
N ARG A 37 -3.17 -6.97 -7.06
CA ARG A 37 -3.14 -7.54 -5.71
C ARG A 37 -1.74 -7.43 -5.11
N ARG A 38 -0.69 -7.78 -5.85
CA ARG A 38 0.71 -7.72 -5.40
C ARG A 38 1.12 -6.27 -5.10
N LEU A 39 0.80 -5.34 -5.99
CA LEU A 39 1.05 -3.91 -5.76
C LEU A 39 0.42 -3.43 -4.45
N ILE A 40 -0.88 -3.66 -4.27
CA ILE A 40 -1.62 -3.15 -3.10
C ILE A 40 -1.24 -3.85 -1.80
N ARG A 41 -1.04 -5.17 -1.81
CA ARG A 41 -0.86 -5.96 -0.58
C ARG A 41 0.59 -6.14 -0.18
N GLU A 42 1.52 -5.94 -1.10
CA GLU A 42 2.92 -6.29 -0.90
C GLU A 42 3.80 -5.07 -1.22
N GLU A 43 3.86 -4.64 -2.48
CA GLU A 43 4.84 -3.62 -2.90
C GLU A 43 4.56 -2.23 -2.30
N TRP A 44 3.30 -1.84 -2.15
CA TRP A 44 2.92 -0.53 -1.60
C TRP A 44 2.83 -0.51 -0.07
N ARG A 45 2.88 -1.69 0.56
CA ARG A 45 2.92 -1.79 2.01
C ARG A 45 4.37 -1.74 2.47
N LEU A 46 4.64 -0.87 3.44
CA LEU A 46 5.89 -0.93 4.18
C LEU A 46 5.87 -2.19 5.04
N ALA A 47 6.67 -3.19 4.66
CA ALA A 47 6.85 -4.40 5.45
C ALA A 47 7.50 -4.05 6.81
N PRO A 48 7.19 -4.80 7.89
CA PRO A 48 7.86 -4.63 9.18
C PRO A 48 9.39 -4.69 9.00
N THR A 49 10.06 -3.59 9.32
CA THR A 49 11.50 -3.43 9.10
C THR A 49 12.16 -2.92 10.36
N THR A 50 13.18 -3.61 10.85
CA THR A 50 13.99 -3.16 11.98
C THR A 50 15.10 -2.23 11.48
N LEU A 51 15.10 -1.00 11.97
CA LEU A 51 16.10 0.03 11.62
C LEU A 51 16.83 0.49 12.88
N ARG A 52 18.04 1.01 12.69
CA ARG A 52 18.80 1.68 13.75
C ARG A 52 18.75 3.18 13.53
N THR A 53 18.61 3.93 14.62
CA THR A 53 18.68 5.39 14.59
C THR A 53 20.07 5.88 14.20
N ASP A 54 20.13 7.06 13.61
CA ASP A 54 21.36 7.83 13.44
C ASP A 54 21.84 8.45 14.78
N ALA A 55 22.96 9.19 14.74
CA ALA A 55 23.51 9.85 15.93
C ALA A 55 22.57 10.93 16.54
N ALA A 56 21.56 11.38 15.80
CA ALA A 56 20.56 12.33 16.25
C ALA A 56 19.23 11.63 16.65
N GLY A 57 19.19 10.30 16.72
CA GLY A 57 18.00 9.54 17.11
C GLY A 57 16.95 9.38 16.00
N ARG A 58 17.30 9.58 14.72
CA ARG A 58 16.35 9.57 13.60
C ARG A 58 16.47 8.32 12.75
N ILE A 59 15.36 7.92 12.11
CA ILE A 59 15.32 6.90 11.05
C ILE A 59 14.76 7.51 9.77
N SER A 60 15.15 6.96 8.62
CA SER A 60 14.61 7.35 7.31
C SER A 60 13.95 6.12 6.67
N VAL A 61 12.71 6.29 6.22
CA VAL A 61 11.92 5.26 5.54
C VAL A 61 11.30 5.84 4.28
N THR A 62 11.22 5.05 3.22
CA THR A 62 10.39 5.35 2.05
C THR A 62 9.09 4.57 2.21
N ALA A 63 7.96 5.29 2.25
CA ALA A 63 6.64 4.71 2.44
C ALA A 63 5.62 5.40 1.54
N PHE A 64 4.54 4.68 1.21
CA PHE A 64 3.36 5.29 0.60
C PHE A 64 2.65 6.22 1.59
N ALA A 65 1.93 7.20 1.05
CA ALA A 65 1.13 8.11 1.86
C ALA A 65 0.10 7.35 2.71
N GLY A 66 -0.02 7.71 3.98
CA GLY A 66 -0.81 7.01 4.97
C GLY A 66 -0.13 7.03 6.33
N ASP A 67 -0.45 6.07 7.18
CA ASP A 67 0.08 6.01 8.55
C ASP A 67 1.18 4.96 8.67
N VAL A 68 2.34 5.39 9.16
CA VAL A 68 3.45 4.49 9.50
C VAL A 68 3.48 4.28 11.01
N ARG A 69 3.41 3.03 11.44
CA ARG A 69 3.59 2.64 12.84
C ARG A 69 5.06 2.41 13.14
N VAL A 70 5.56 3.05 14.18
CA VAL A 70 6.92 2.91 14.68
C VAL A 70 6.87 2.35 16.09
N THR A 71 7.66 1.30 16.35
CA THR A 71 7.80 0.72 17.69
C THR A 71 9.25 0.78 18.17
N HIS A 72 9.45 1.17 19.42
CA HIS A 72 10.77 1.25 20.04
C HIS A 72 10.67 1.01 21.55
N ALA A 73 11.48 0.09 22.09
CA ALA A 73 11.51 -0.23 23.51
C ALA A 73 10.12 -0.51 24.14
N GLY A 74 9.24 -1.22 23.41
CA GLY A 74 7.88 -1.54 23.85
C GLY A 74 6.86 -0.39 23.73
N ARG A 75 7.26 0.74 23.15
CA ARG A 75 6.40 1.90 22.91
C ARG A 75 6.05 2.00 21.43
N GLU A 76 4.92 2.64 21.14
CA GLU A 76 4.40 2.79 19.78
C GLU A 76 4.05 4.26 19.48
N ALA A 77 4.35 4.70 18.26
CA ALA A 77 3.87 5.96 17.71
C ALA A 77 3.32 5.72 16.29
N VAL A 78 2.31 6.48 15.91
CA VAL A 78 1.77 6.51 14.54
C VAL A 78 2.15 7.83 13.89
N VAL A 79 2.74 7.75 12.71
CA VAL A 79 3.34 8.88 12.01
C VAL A 79 2.62 9.05 10.67
N PRO A 80 1.89 10.16 10.46
CA PRO A 80 1.22 10.42 9.19
C PRO A 80 2.23 10.84 8.11
N VAL A 81 2.23 10.14 6.99
CA VAL A 81 3.04 10.42 5.80
C VAL A 81 2.13 11.00 4.72
N ALA A 82 2.33 12.27 4.39
CA ALA A 82 1.61 12.92 3.29
C ALA A 82 2.20 12.51 1.93
N ALA A 83 1.36 12.50 0.89
CA ALA A 83 1.83 12.28 -0.48
C ALA A 83 2.82 13.37 -0.89
N GLY A 84 3.97 12.96 -1.45
CA GLY A 84 5.05 13.87 -1.85
C GLY A 84 5.90 14.41 -0.69
N ALA A 85 5.68 13.95 0.55
CA ALA A 85 6.52 14.33 1.67
C ALA A 85 7.96 13.80 1.49
N SER A 86 8.95 14.64 1.76
CA SER A 86 10.38 14.27 1.68
C SER A 86 10.95 13.85 3.03
N ALA A 87 10.31 14.26 4.15
CA ALA A 87 10.70 13.90 5.50
C ALA A 87 9.51 14.09 6.46
N VAL A 88 9.39 13.19 7.45
CA VAL A 88 8.43 13.32 8.55
C VAL A 88 9.14 12.93 9.84
N GLY A 89 8.98 13.75 10.89
CA GLY A 89 9.53 13.49 12.21
C GLY A 89 8.49 12.87 13.14
N ALA A 90 8.94 12.01 14.05
CA ALA A 90 8.11 11.48 15.12
C ALA A 90 8.92 11.36 16.41
N VAL A 91 8.29 11.67 17.54
CA VAL A 91 8.87 11.47 18.86
C VAL A 91 8.20 10.25 19.47
N VAL A 92 8.95 9.18 19.64
CA VAL A 92 8.51 8.03 20.44
C VAL A 92 8.91 8.35 21.88
N GLY A 93 7.96 8.96 22.61
CA GLY A 93 8.13 9.38 24.01
C GLY A 93 8.38 8.22 24.97
#